data_AF-A0A371JLU7-F1
#
_entry.id   AF-A0A371JLU7-F1
#
_cell.length_a   1.000
_cell.length_b   1.000
_cell.length_c   1.000
_cell.angle_alpha   90.00
_cell.angle_beta   90.00
_cell.angle_gamma   90.00
#
_symmetry.space_group_name_H-M   'P 1'
#
loop_
_entity.id
_entity.type
_entity.pdbx_description
1 polymer ?
#
loop_
_entity_poly.entity_id
_entity_poly.type
_entity_poly.pdbx_seq_one_letter_code
_entity_poly.pdbx_strand_id
1 'polypeptide(L)'
;MVKEKKIEVLNSQLQRWKSHLQFIEDEMTFIEKLLNSYVFEPRTPNLFERLVTYRQELLKSKKEKERLKKAVLKHINLLGGIIECTPEICDKNFFQKHHALQDKVLQYFDDYLKLKTEVYSYAGSVLKRRKPSC
;
A
#
# COMPACT_ATOMS: atom_id res chain seq x y z
N MET A 1 -11.72 2.20 -31.88
CA MET A 1 -10.53 3.04 -31.61
C MET A 1 -10.57 3.84 -30.30
N VAL A 2 -11.46 4.82 -30.08
CA VAL A 2 -11.40 5.66 -28.84
C VAL A 2 -11.79 4.89 -27.56
N LYS A 3 -12.82 4.03 -27.62
CA LYS A 3 -13.29 3.25 -26.48
C LYS A 3 -12.29 2.17 -26.03
N GLU A 4 -11.72 1.43 -26.98
CA GLU A 4 -10.70 0.40 -26.72
C GLU A 4 -9.46 1.00 -26.06
N LYS A 5 -8.96 2.12 -26.59
CA LYS A 5 -7.81 2.83 -26.01
C LYS A 5 -8.07 3.30 -24.58
N LYS A 6 -9.31 3.73 -24.28
CA LYS A 6 -9.69 4.14 -22.92
C LYS A 6 -9.71 2.95 -21.96
N ILE A 7 -10.22 1.80 -22.40
CA ILE A 7 -10.25 0.55 -21.62
C ILE A 7 -8.82 0.05 -21.34
N GLU A 8 -7.93 0.08 -22.33
CA GLU A 8 -6.53 -0.31 -22.15
C GLU A 8 -5.82 0.54 -21.09
N VAL A 9 -6.06 1.86 -21.10
CA VAL A 9 -5.50 2.77 -20.09
C VAL A 9 -5.99 2.41 -18.68
N LEU A 10 -7.29 2.18 -18.51
CA LEU A 10 -7.87 1.78 -17.23
C LEU A 10 -7.32 0.43 -16.76
N ASN A 11 -7.21 -0.55 -17.66
CA ASN A 11 -6.67 -1.86 -17.32
C ASN A 11 -5.20 -1.74 -16.90
N SER A 12 -4.39 -1.03 -17.67
CA SER A 12 -2.97 -0.77 -17.34
C SER A 12 -2.83 -0.12 -15.97
N GLN A 13 -3.66 0.88 -15.66
CA GLN A 13 -3.68 1.57 -14.38
C GLN A 13 -4.02 0.61 -13.22
N LEU A 14 -5.06 -0.21 -13.37
CA LEU A 14 -5.45 -1.20 -12.35
C LEU A 14 -4.36 -2.26 -12.12
N GLN A 15 -3.72 -2.74 -13.19
CA GLN A 15 -2.62 -3.69 -13.06
C GLN A 15 -1.42 -3.06 -12.34
N ARG A 16 -1.09 -1.79 -12.63
CA ARG A 16 -0.03 -1.06 -11.90
C ARG A 16 -0.35 -0.96 -10.41
N TRP A 17 -1.58 -0.58 -10.05
CA TRP A 17 -1.99 -0.53 -8.65
C TRP A 17 -1.92 -1.88 -7.96
N LYS A 18 -2.37 -2.95 -8.62
CA LYS A 18 -2.24 -4.32 -8.12
C LYS A 18 -0.78 -4.68 -7.82
N SER A 19 0.12 -4.43 -8.77
CA SER A 19 1.55 -4.70 -8.62
C SER A 19 2.18 -3.89 -7.50
N HIS A 20 1.85 -2.60 -7.38
CA HIS A 20 2.35 -1.75 -6.29
C HIS A 20 1.83 -2.22 -4.92
N LEU A 21 0.54 -2.57 -4.82
CA LEU A 21 -0.02 -3.10 -3.57
C LEU A 21 0.62 -4.43 -3.17
N GLN A 22 1.03 -5.27 -4.14
CA GLN A 22 1.80 -6.48 -3.87
C GLN A 22 3.22 -6.15 -3.40
N PHE A 23 3.90 -5.22 -4.07
CA PHE A 23 5.24 -4.78 -3.64
C PHE A 23 5.25 -4.21 -2.22
N ILE A 24 4.23 -3.42 -1.87
CA ILE A 24 4.05 -2.88 -0.51
C ILE A 24 3.88 -4.02 0.51
N GLU A 25 3.25 -5.13 0.15
CA GLU A 25 3.11 -6.30 1.02
C GLU A 25 4.47 -6.94 1.35
N ASP A 26 5.33 -7.04 0.34
CA ASP A 26 6.68 -7.57 0.47
C ASP A 26 7.55 -6.61 1.31
N GLU A 27 7.47 -5.29 1.05
CA GLU A 27 8.12 -4.26 1.87
C GLU A 27 7.65 -4.30 3.33
N MET A 28 6.34 -4.37 3.59
CA MET A 28 5.80 -4.45 4.95
C MET A 28 6.32 -5.70 5.69
N THR A 29 6.39 -6.84 4.99
CA THR A 29 6.94 -8.08 5.55
C THR A 29 8.41 -7.91 5.93
N PHE A 30 9.19 -7.23 5.09
CA PHE A 30 10.57 -6.89 5.41
C PHE A 30 10.68 -5.97 6.62
N ILE A 31 9.88 -4.90 6.67
CA ILE A 31 9.87 -3.93 7.77
C ILE A 31 9.49 -4.61 9.09
N GLU A 32 8.46 -5.47 9.09
CA GLU A 32 8.06 -6.26 10.26
C GLU A 32 9.22 -7.11 10.78
N LYS A 33 9.94 -7.82 9.89
CA LYS A 33 11.13 -8.61 10.25
C LYS A 33 12.26 -7.73 10.80
N LEU A 34 12.50 -6.58 10.18
CA LEU A 34 13.52 -5.62 10.63
C LEU A 34 13.24 -5.16 12.06
N LEU A 35 12.03 -4.67 12.33
CA LEU A 35 11.60 -4.15 13.63
C LEU A 35 11.46 -5.23 14.72
N ASN A 36 11.48 -6.51 14.35
CA ASN A 36 11.50 -7.64 15.30
C ASN A 36 12.90 -8.19 15.56
N SER A 37 13.93 -7.68 14.88
CA SER A 37 15.31 -8.11 15.13
C SER A 37 15.86 -7.57 16.44
N TYR A 38 16.83 -8.29 17.05
CA TYR A 38 17.42 -7.96 18.35
C TYR A 38 18.01 -6.54 18.42
N VAL A 39 18.41 -5.97 17.28
CA VAL A 39 18.98 -4.62 17.19
C VAL A 39 17.95 -3.55 17.60
N PHE A 40 16.66 -3.85 17.46
CA PHE A 40 15.56 -2.98 17.83
C PHE A 40 14.95 -3.32 19.19
N GLU A 41 15.55 -4.23 19.96
CA GLU A 41 15.17 -4.41 21.37
C GLU A 41 15.43 -3.10 22.12
N PRO A 42 14.36 -2.42 22.58
CA PRO A 42 14.49 -1.08 23.10
C PRO A 42 15.14 -1.10 24.47
N ARG A 43 16.29 -0.44 24.58
CA ARG A 43 17.04 -0.29 25.85
C ARG A 43 16.55 0.88 26.71
N THR A 44 15.57 1.64 26.23
CA THR A 44 15.02 2.83 26.89
C THR A 44 13.52 2.93 26.62
N PRO A 45 12.69 3.39 27.58
CA PRO A 45 11.22 3.46 27.44
C PRO A 45 10.72 4.18 26.17
N ASN A 46 11.29 5.34 25.82
CA ASN A 46 10.87 6.12 24.64
C ASN A 46 11.00 5.32 23.33
N LEU A 47 12.09 4.56 23.16
CA LEU A 47 12.26 3.72 21.97
C LEU A 47 11.25 2.57 21.91
N PHE A 48 10.87 2.03 23.07
CA PHE A 48 9.84 1.00 23.15
C PHE A 48 8.48 1.53 22.71
N GLU A 49 8.08 2.70 23.22
CA GLU A 49 6.81 3.33 22.85
C GLU A 49 6.73 3.60 21.35
N ARG A 50 7.78 4.19 20.76
CA ARG A 50 7.83 4.44 19.30
C ARG A 50 7.76 3.15 18.49
N LEU A 51 8.48 2.11 18.91
CA LEU A 51 8.44 0.80 18.25
C LEU A 51 7.04 0.18 18.28
N VAL A 52 6.36 0.25 19.42
CA VAL A 52 4.98 -0.25 19.57
C VAL A 52 4.02 0.54 18.68
N THR A 53 4.14 1.87 18.64
CA THR A 53 3.34 2.74 17.76
C THR A 53 3.50 2.35 16.29
N TYR A 54 4.74 2.24 15.80
CA TYR A 54 4.99 1.86 14.41
C TYR A 54 4.45 0.46 14.07
N ARG A 55 4.53 -0.50 14.99
CA ARG A 55 3.91 -1.84 14.79
C ARG A 55 2.40 -1.74 14.64
N GLN A 56 1.74 -0.91 15.44
CA GLN A 56 0.29 -0.72 15.34
C GLN A 56 -0.11 -0.02 14.03
N GLU A 57 0.65 0.99 13.61
CA GLU A 57 0.41 1.71 12.35
C GLU A 57 0.65 0.82 11.13
N LEU A 58 1.71 0.01 11.12
CA LEU A 58 1.94 -1.00 10.09
C LEU A 58 0.78 -2.00 10.00
N LEU A 59 0.28 -2.48 11.15
CA LEU A 59 -0.88 -3.38 11.17
C LEU A 59 -2.14 -2.72 10.60
N LYS A 60 -2.39 -1.45 10.92
CA LYS A 60 -3.52 -0.68 10.35
C LYS A 60 -3.35 -0.51 8.84
N SER A 61 -2.15 -0.11 8.39
CA SER A 61 -1.83 0.05 6.98
C SER A 61 -1.99 -1.27 6.21
N LYS A 62 -1.57 -2.40 6.79
CA LYS A 62 -1.72 -3.75 6.21
C LYS A 62 -3.19 -4.12 5.99
N LYS A 63 -4.06 -3.80 6.95
CA LYS A 63 -5.52 -4.03 6.80
C LYS A 63 -6.11 -3.19 5.68
N GLU A 64 -5.71 -1.91 5.58
CA GLU A 64 -6.18 -1.03 4.51
C GLU A 64 -5.67 -1.49 3.14
N LYS A 65 -4.40 -1.89 3.04
CA LYS A 65 -3.81 -2.51 1.84
C LYS A 65 -4.65 -3.68 1.35
N GLU A 66 -5.01 -4.61 2.24
CA GLU A 66 -5.83 -5.77 1.88
C GLU A 66 -7.22 -5.39 1.39
N ARG A 67 -7.83 -4.38 2.03
CA ARG A 67 -9.11 -3.83 1.58
C ARG A 67 -9.01 -3.27 0.16
N LEU A 68 -7.97 -2.49 -0.12
CA LEU A 68 -7.73 -1.89 -1.43
C LEU A 68 -7.35 -2.93 -2.48
N LYS A 69 -6.53 -3.92 -2.15
CA LYS A 69 -6.18 -5.04 -3.04
C LYS A 69 -7.44 -5.77 -3.51
N LYS A 70 -8.36 -6.10 -2.59
CA LYS A 70 -9.66 -6.69 -2.91
C LYS A 70 -10.51 -5.78 -3.80
N ALA A 71 -10.55 -4.46 -3.51
CA ALA A 71 -11.29 -3.50 -4.31
C ALA A 71 -10.74 -3.37 -5.74
N VAL A 72 -9.42 -3.31 -5.90
CA VAL A 72 -8.74 -3.28 -7.21
C VAL A 72 -9.01 -4.55 -8.00
N LEU A 73 -8.87 -5.74 -7.39
CA LEU A 73 -9.17 -7.01 -8.05
C LEU A 73 -10.63 -7.10 -8.51
N LYS A 74 -11.57 -6.68 -7.67
CA LYS A 74 -12.99 -6.60 -8.05
C LYS A 74 -13.19 -5.67 -9.26
N HIS A 75 -12.48 -4.54 -9.29
CA HIS A 75 -12.58 -3.57 -10.37
C HIS A 75 -11.96 -4.07 -11.69
N ILE A 76 -10.86 -4.84 -11.62
CA ILE A 76 -10.27 -5.54 -12.77
C ILE A 76 -11.28 -6.53 -13.36
N ASN A 77 -11.92 -7.34 -12.52
CA ASN A 77 -12.91 -8.33 -12.97
C ASN A 77 -14.14 -7.66 -13.60
N LEU A 78 -14.60 -6.54 -13.03
CA LEU A 78 -15.69 -5.75 -13.60
C LEU A 78 -15.31 -5.15 -14.95
N LEU A 79 -14.08 -4.64 -15.10
CA LEU A 79 -13.61 -4.11 -16.38
C LEU A 79 -13.56 -5.22 -17.45
N GLY A 80 -13.11 -6.43 -17.09
CA GLY A 80 -13.16 -7.61 -17.95
C GLY A 80 -14.58 -7.92 -18.43
N GLY A 81 -15.57 -7.93 -17.53
CA GLY A 81 -16.97 -8.16 -17.91
C GLY A 81 -17.60 -7.03 -18.74
N ILE A 82 -17.14 -5.77 -18.61
CA ILE A 82 -17.60 -4.65 -19.45
C ILE A 82 -17.03 -4.74 -20.87
N ILE A 83 -15.82 -5.29 -21.05
CA ILE A 83 -15.28 -5.60 -22.38
C ILE A 83 -16.21 -6.58 -23.10
N GLU A 84 -16.82 -7.50 -22.36
CA GLU A 84 -17.72 -8.54 -22.87
C GLU A 84 -19.18 -8.06 -23.05
N CYS A 85 -19.61 -7.01 -22.34
CA CYS A 85 -20.99 -6.49 -22.36
C CYS A 85 -21.09 -5.02 -22.85
N THR A 86 -21.86 -4.80 -23.91
CA THR A 86 -22.00 -3.53 -24.65
C THR A 86 -23.01 -2.43 -24.18
N PRO A 87 -23.60 -2.37 -22.96
CA PRO A 87 -24.50 -1.26 -22.63
C PRO A 87 -23.78 0.03 -22.21
N GLU A 88 -24.16 1.16 -22.82
CA GLU A 88 -23.64 2.53 -22.57
C GLU A 88 -23.90 3.06 -21.13
N ILE A 89 -24.93 2.53 -20.45
CA ILE A 89 -25.28 2.89 -19.06
C ILE A 89 -24.23 2.35 -18.07
N CYS A 90 -23.54 1.26 -18.44
CA CYS A 90 -22.51 0.64 -17.61
C CYS A 90 -21.28 1.54 -17.44
N ASP A 91 -21.01 2.40 -18.43
CA ASP A 91 -19.80 3.23 -18.49
C ASP A 91 -19.78 4.32 -17.40
N LYS A 92 -20.83 5.14 -17.22
CA LYS A 92 -20.77 6.29 -16.27
C LYS A 92 -20.59 5.87 -14.81
N ASN A 93 -21.36 4.89 -14.34
CA ASN A 93 -21.26 4.39 -12.97
C ASN A 93 -19.92 3.69 -12.72
N PHE A 94 -19.37 3.03 -13.74
CA PHE A 94 -18.03 2.44 -13.65
C PHE A 94 -16.96 3.53 -13.48
N PHE A 95 -16.95 4.57 -14.33
CA PHE A 95 -15.96 5.65 -14.25
C PHE A 95 -15.99 6.38 -12.91
N GLN A 96 -17.18 6.66 -12.36
CA GLN A 96 -17.28 7.27 -11.02
C GLN A 96 -16.68 6.38 -9.92
N LYS A 97 -17.00 5.08 -9.95
CA LYS A 97 -16.40 4.10 -9.02
C LYS A 97 -14.89 3.97 -9.21
N HIS A 98 -14.41 4.10 -10.45
CA HIS A 98 -13.00 4.07 -10.78
C HIS A 98 -12.27 5.26 -10.18
N HIS A 99 -12.79 6.48 -10.35
CA HIS A 99 -12.22 7.69 -9.77
C HIS A 99 -12.20 7.62 -8.23
N ALA A 100 -13.30 7.20 -7.60
CA ALA A 100 -13.33 7.02 -6.15
C ALA A 100 -12.33 5.95 -5.66
N LEU A 101 -12.06 4.92 -6.45
CA LEU A 101 -11.01 3.93 -6.16
C LEU A 101 -9.62 4.52 -6.34
N GLN A 102 -9.40 5.30 -7.40
CA GLN A 102 -8.15 6.01 -7.66
C GLN A 102 -7.76 6.88 -6.46
N ASP A 103 -8.67 7.74 -6.00
CA ASP A 103 -8.39 8.65 -4.88
C ASP A 103 -7.97 7.88 -3.62
N LYS A 104 -8.65 6.77 -3.32
CA LYS A 104 -8.33 5.91 -2.18
C LYS A 104 -6.97 5.23 -2.32
N VAL A 105 -6.64 4.74 -3.51
CA VAL A 105 -5.35 4.07 -3.78
C VAL A 105 -4.20 5.07 -3.69
N LEU A 106 -4.36 6.26 -4.28
CA LEU A 106 -3.33 7.31 -4.23
C LEU A 106 -3.12 7.82 -2.80
N GLN A 107 -4.20 8.10 -2.07
CA GLN A 107 -4.13 8.49 -0.66
C GLN A 107 -3.41 7.42 0.17
N TYR A 108 -3.72 6.14 -0.04
CA TYR A 108 -3.04 5.05 0.64
C TYR A 108 -1.54 4.99 0.31
N PHE A 109 -1.15 5.23 -0.94
CA PHE A 109 0.27 5.25 -1.31
C PHE A 109 1.02 6.41 -0.61
N ASP A 110 0.40 7.59 -0.53
CA ASP A 110 0.99 8.73 0.16
C ASP A 110 1.12 8.47 1.67
N ASP A 111 0.09 7.90 2.29
CA ASP A 111 0.10 7.59 3.72
C ASP A 111 1.08 6.47 4.05
N TYR A 112 1.19 5.45 3.20
CA TYR A 112 2.20 4.41 3.34
C TYR A 112 3.61 4.96 3.17
N LEU A 113 3.83 5.89 2.22
CA LEU A 113 5.14 6.51 2.02
C LEU A 113 5.58 7.33 3.25
N LYS A 114 4.65 8.08 3.87
CA LYS A 114 4.90 8.80 5.12
C LYS A 114 5.30 7.83 6.24
N LEU A 115 4.48 6.81 6.49
CA LEU A 115 4.77 5.77 7.49
C LEU A 115 6.14 5.12 7.25
N LYS A 116 6.43 4.74 6.00
CA LYS A 116 7.71 4.14 5.62
C LYS A 116 8.89 5.06 5.92
N THR A 117 8.76 6.35 5.62
CA THR A 117 9.78 7.36 5.87
C THR A 117 10.08 7.49 7.36
N GLU A 118 9.03 7.52 8.18
CA GLU A 118 9.16 7.61 9.63
C GLU A 118 9.82 6.36 10.22
N VAL A 119 9.39 5.17 9.78
CA VAL A 119 9.96 3.90 10.22
C VAL A 119 11.44 3.79 9.82
N TYR A 120 11.82 4.19 8.61
CA TYR A 120 13.22 4.17 8.18
C TYR A 120 14.08 5.21 8.89
N SER A 121 13.53 6.39 9.18
CA SER A 121 14.21 7.39 10.01
C SER A 121 14.47 6.87 11.42
N TYR A 122 13.45 6.28 12.05
CA TYR A 122 13.60 5.59 13.33
C TYR A 122 14.65 4.48 13.23
N ALA A 123 14.53 3.61 12.22
CA ALA A 123 15.43 2.47 12.09
C ALA A 123 16.88 2.90 11.91
N GLY A 124 17.12 3.90 11.06
CA GLY A 124 18.43 4.51 10.87
C GLY A 124 18.99 5.12 12.15
N SER A 125 18.15 5.75 12.98
CA SER A 125 18.59 6.30 14.28
C SER A 125 19.06 5.24 15.27
N VAL A 126 18.44 4.05 15.24
CA VAL A 126 18.83 2.91 16.07
C VAL A 126 20.11 2.26 15.52
N LEU A 127 20.18 2.05 14.21
CA LEU A 127 21.33 1.43 13.55
C LEU A 127 22.61 2.29 13.62
N LYS A 128 22.48 3.63 13.68
CA LYS A 128 23.62 4.54 13.88
C LYS A 128 24.24 4.46 15.28
N ARG A 129 23.55 3.89 16.27
CA ARG A 129 24.11 3.66 17.61
C ARG A 129 25.13 2.52 17.51
N ARG A 130 26.42 2.86 17.38
CA ARG A 130 27.52 1.88 17.40
C ARG A 130 27.44 1.02 18.67
N LYS A 131 27.88 -0.24 18.56
CA LYS A 131 28.26 -1.08 19.72
C LYS A 131 29.15 -0.22 20.63
N PRO A 132 28.85 -0.05 21.93
CA PRO A 132 29.86 0.49 22.84
C PRO A 132 31.10 -0.39 22.70
N SER A 133 32.23 0.24 22.39
CA SER A 133 33.53 -0.43 22.38
C SER A 133 33.75 -1.01 23.78
N CYS A 134 33.83 -2.34 23.85
CA CYS A 134 34.37 -3.04 25.01
C CYS A 134 35.87 -2.75 25.12
#